data_AF-A0A3N5JNC0-F1
#
_entry.id   AF-A0A3N5JNC0-F1
#
_cell.length_a   1.000
_cell.length_b   1.000
_cell.length_c   1.000
_cell.angle_alpha   90.00
_cell.angle_beta   90.00
_cell.angle_gamma   90.00
#
_symmetry.space_group_name_H-M   'P 1'
#
loop_
_entity.id
_entity.type
_entity.pdbx_description
1 polymer ?
#
loop_
_entity_poly.entity_id
_entity_poly.type
_entity_poly.pdbx_seq_one_letter_code
_entity_poly.pdbx_strand_id
1 'polypeptide(L)'
;MRTKSRMQGGALVRILLAASMALGLSMSASASDPDPDRYIVSFLDVGKGKAALKAAGARIELELAGREAAAVHIPPKALNGLRNNPNIEYIEKDTLRFPMAQTTPWGIPAVQANLVSDGSAGNRKICIIDSGYAASHEDLTGNNAAGKSGTYWNSDSYFHG
;
A
#
# COMPACT_ATOMS: atom_id res chain seq x y z
N MET A 1 -36.74 -51.78 -69.24
CA MET A 1 -36.04 -52.91 -68.61
C MET A 1 -34.87 -52.34 -67.81
N ARG A 2 -34.80 -52.59 -66.49
CA ARG A 2 -33.73 -52.17 -65.53
C ARG A 2 -33.62 -50.66 -65.26
N THR A 3 -33.40 -50.12 -64.05
CA THR A 3 -33.60 -50.50 -62.64
C THR A 3 -33.14 -49.28 -61.82
N LYS A 4 -33.82 -49.02 -60.69
CA LYS A 4 -33.29 -48.46 -59.42
C LYS A 4 -33.01 -46.95 -59.29
N SER A 5 -33.98 -46.34 -58.60
CA SER A 5 -33.88 -45.38 -57.49
C SER A 5 -32.62 -45.49 -56.62
N ARG A 6 -32.04 -44.34 -56.24
CA ARG A 6 -31.99 -43.79 -54.85
C ARG A 6 -30.68 -43.03 -54.60
N MET A 7 -30.77 -41.76 -54.22
CA MET A 7 -29.92 -41.16 -53.17
C MET A 7 -30.56 -39.86 -52.71
N GLN A 8 -31.30 -39.94 -51.60
CA GLN A 8 -31.65 -38.80 -50.77
C GLN A 8 -30.42 -38.47 -49.90
N GLY A 9 -29.90 -37.26 -50.03
CA GLY A 9 -28.84 -36.71 -49.19
C GLY A 9 -29.31 -35.40 -48.58
N GLY A 10 -29.77 -35.47 -47.34
CA GLY A 10 -30.15 -34.30 -46.53
C GLY A 10 -29.88 -34.65 -45.07
N ALA A 11 -28.59 -34.66 -44.70
CA ALA A 11 -28.17 -34.96 -43.35
C ALA A 11 -28.56 -33.80 -42.42
N LEU A 12 -29.29 -34.16 -41.38
CA LEU A 12 -29.78 -33.36 -40.28
C LEU A 12 -28.69 -32.49 -39.65
N VAL A 13 -29.00 -31.19 -39.53
CA VAL A 13 -28.29 -30.21 -38.72
C VAL A 13 -28.32 -30.68 -37.25
N ARG A 14 -27.16 -31.10 -36.73
CA ARG A 14 -26.95 -31.33 -35.30
C ARG A 14 -26.31 -30.08 -34.71
N ILE A 15 -27.11 -29.26 -34.03
CA ILE A 15 -26.63 -28.15 -33.20
C ILE A 15 -25.90 -28.78 -32.00
N LEU A 16 -24.57 -28.76 -32.02
CA LEU A 16 -23.73 -29.02 -30.85
C LEU A 16 -23.47 -27.69 -30.16
N LEU A 17 -24.13 -27.45 -29.03
CA LEU A 17 -23.78 -26.39 -28.10
C LEU A 17 -22.49 -26.81 -27.37
N ALA A 18 -21.33 -26.36 -27.87
CA ALA A 18 -20.08 -26.48 -27.14
C ALA A 18 -19.98 -25.31 -26.15
N ALA A 19 -20.34 -25.55 -24.90
CA ALA A 19 -20.07 -24.62 -23.81
C ALA A 19 -18.58 -24.69 -23.44
N SER A 20 -17.76 -23.89 -24.11
CA SER A 20 -16.37 -23.64 -23.71
C SER A 20 -16.36 -22.75 -22.47
N MET A 21 -16.38 -23.36 -21.28
CA MET A 21 -16.15 -22.67 -20.02
C MET A 21 -14.67 -22.31 -19.93
N ALA A 22 -14.33 -21.08 -20.33
CA ALA A 22 -13.00 -20.51 -20.09
C ALA A 22 -12.80 -20.37 -18.57
N LEU A 23 -11.95 -21.21 -18.00
CA LEU A 23 -11.46 -21.06 -16.62
C LEU A 23 -10.66 -19.75 -16.55
N GLY A 24 -11.28 -18.69 -16.02
CA GLY A 24 -10.56 -17.49 -15.63
C GLY A 24 -9.62 -17.82 -14.48
N LEU A 25 -8.31 -17.86 -14.73
CA LEU A 25 -7.32 -17.78 -13.67
C LEU A 25 -7.42 -16.39 -13.04
N SER A 26 -8.06 -16.31 -11.88
CA SER A 26 -7.96 -15.14 -11.01
C SER A 26 -6.50 -15.00 -10.58
N MET A 27 -5.77 -14.05 -11.17
CA MET A 27 -4.47 -13.64 -10.65
C MET A 27 -4.73 -12.86 -9.36
N SER A 28 -4.60 -13.51 -8.22
CA SER A 28 -4.50 -12.83 -6.94
C SER A 28 -3.19 -12.04 -6.94
N ALA A 29 -3.28 -10.71 -6.85
CA ALA A 29 -2.12 -9.88 -6.57
C ALA A 29 -1.67 -10.15 -5.13
N SER A 30 -0.63 -10.96 -4.95
CA SER A 30 0.02 -11.09 -3.65
C SER A 30 0.75 -9.80 -3.34
N ALA A 31 0.46 -9.21 -2.17
CA ALA A 31 1.36 -8.22 -1.60
C ALA A 31 2.74 -8.88 -1.43
N SER A 32 3.79 -8.23 -1.90
CA SER A 32 5.16 -8.67 -1.63
C SER A 32 5.38 -8.73 -0.12
N ASP A 33 5.92 -9.83 0.37
CA ASP A 33 6.30 -9.96 1.77
C ASP A 33 7.23 -8.79 2.17
N PRO A 34 7.08 -8.24 3.39
CA PRO A 34 7.95 -7.18 3.84
C PRO A 34 9.40 -7.66 3.83
N ASP A 35 10.28 -6.84 3.25
CA ASP A 35 11.71 -7.09 3.23
C ASP A 35 12.24 -7.22 4.67
N PRO A 36 12.65 -8.44 5.11
CA PRO A 36 13.06 -8.66 6.48
C PRO A 36 14.39 -7.96 6.81
N ASP A 37 15.14 -7.57 5.78
CA ASP A 37 16.44 -6.92 5.83
C ASP A 37 16.36 -5.40 5.52
N ARG A 38 15.16 -4.82 5.67
CA ARG A 38 14.95 -3.38 5.61
C ARG A 38 15.11 -2.73 6.98
N TYR A 39 15.90 -1.66 7.03
CA TYR A 39 16.27 -0.93 8.23
C TYR A 39 16.07 0.57 8.04
N ILE A 40 15.83 1.29 9.12
CA ILE A 40 16.02 2.74 9.18
C ILE A 40 17.42 3.00 9.72
N VAL A 41 18.19 3.81 8.98
CA VAL A 41 19.56 4.20 9.31
C VAL A 41 19.58 5.71 9.56
N SER A 42 19.97 6.13 10.77
CA SER A 42 20.24 7.53 11.10
C SER A 42 21.73 7.82 10.98
N PHE A 43 22.09 9.02 10.52
CA PHE A 43 23.47 9.40 10.23
C PHE A 43 23.98 10.51 11.15
N LEU A 44 25.23 10.38 11.60
CA LEU A 44 25.98 11.50 12.19
C LEU A 44 26.60 12.39 11.10
N ASP A 45 26.97 11.80 9.96
CA ASP A 45 27.40 12.49 8.75
C ASP A 45 26.70 11.84 7.55
N VAL A 46 25.70 12.52 7.00
CA VAL A 46 24.84 11.99 5.92
C VAL A 46 25.66 11.59 4.69
N GLY A 47 26.66 12.39 4.32
CA GLY A 47 27.48 12.12 3.13
C GLY A 47 28.32 10.86 3.28
N LYS A 48 29.06 10.77 4.40
CA LYS A 48 29.92 9.61 4.69
C LYS A 48 29.11 8.36 5.03
N GLY A 49 27.99 8.51 5.74
CA GLY A 49 27.07 7.42 6.07
C GLY A 49 26.48 6.78 4.82
N LYS A 50 25.96 7.59 3.88
CA LYS A 50 25.46 7.09 2.59
C LYS A 50 26.56 6.45 1.74
N ALA A 51 27.78 7.00 1.76
CA ALA A 51 28.92 6.39 1.08
C ALA A 51 29.28 5.02 1.68
N ALA A 52 29.24 4.88 3.00
CA ALA A 52 29.46 3.61 3.69
C ALA A 52 28.38 2.57 3.36
N LEU A 53 27.11 2.97 3.33
CA LEU A 53 26.01 2.10 2.90
C LEU A 53 26.24 1.58 1.48
N LYS A 54 26.58 2.47 0.54
CA LYS A 54 26.86 2.10 -0.85
C LYS A 54 28.05 1.15 -0.95
N ALA A 55 29.14 1.43 -0.23
CA ALA A 55 30.34 0.58 -0.21
C ALA A 55 30.06 -0.82 0.37
N ALA A 56 29.12 -0.93 1.30
CA ALA A 56 28.69 -2.19 1.90
C ALA A 56 27.67 -2.97 1.04
N GLY A 57 27.29 -2.44 -0.13
CA GLY A 57 26.31 -3.05 -1.02
C GLY A 57 24.85 -2.88 -0.56
N ALA A 58 24.59 -1.94 0.35
CA ALA A 58 23.23 -1.61 0.77
C ALA A 58 22.51 -0.74 -0.27
N ARG A 59 21.18 -0.87 -0.34
CA ARG A 59 20.33 -0.14 -1.28
C ARG A 59 19.41 0.80 -0.53
N ILE A 60 19.52 2.09 -0.81
CA ILE A 60 18.65 3.12 -0.23
C ILE A 60 17.33 3.09 -0.97
N GLU A 61 16.25 2.82 -0.24
CA GLU A 61 14.87 2.74 -0.77
C GLU A 61 14.18 4.11 -0.71
N LEU A 62 14.39 4.82 0.40
CA LEU A 62 13.79 6.13 0.65
C LEU A 62 14.73 6.97 1.50
N GLU A 63 15.01 8.18 1.04
CA GLU A 63 15.69 9.19 1.86
C GLU A 63 14.68 9.93 2.72
N LEU A 64 14.95 10.00 4.03
CA LEU A 64 14.17 10.76 5.00
C LEU A 64 14.87 12.10 5.21
N ALA A 65 14.88 12.94 4.16
CA ALA A 65 15.70 14.15 4.06
C ALA A 65 15.51 15.19 5.19
N GLY A 66 14.43 15.11 5.98
CA GLY A 66 14.19 15.95 7.17
C GLY A 66 14.59 15.31 8.51
N ARG A 67 15.19 14.12 8.49
CA ARG A 67 15.54 13.32 9.68
C ARG A 67 16.99 12.82 9.66
N GLU A 68 17.80 13.28 8.71
CA GLU A 68 19.16 12.78 8.50
C GLU A 68 19.23 11.25 8.51
N ALA A 69 18.23 10.62 7.88
CA ALA A 69 18.03 9.18 7.91
C ALA A 69 17.58 8.64 6.55
N ALA A 70 17.63 7.32 6.40
CA ALA A 70 17.14 6.62 5.22
C ALA A 70 16.52 5.26 5.57
N ALA A 71 15.52 4.85 4.81
CA ALA A 71 15.09 3.45 4.75
C ALA A 71 15.97 2.70 3.75
N VAL A 72 16.58 1.61 4.19
CA VAL A 72 17.67 0.95 3.47
C VAL A 72 17.53 -0.56 3.57
N HIS A 73 17.63 -1.26 2.44
CA HIS A 73 17.90 -2.70 2.42
C HIS A 73 19.39 -2.94 2.69
N ILE A 74 19.72 -3.67 3.75
CA ILE A 74 21.10 -3.96 4.15
C ILE A 74 21.37 -5.46 4.01
N PRO A 75 22.33 -5.89 3.17
CA PRO A 75 22.73 -7.29 3.13
C PRO A 75 23.12 -7.80 4.52
N PRO A 76 22.64 -8.96 4.99
CA PRO A 76 22.86 -9.42 6.36
C PRO A 76 24.34 -9.41 6.81
N LYS A 77 25.25 -9.76 5.91
CA LYS A 77 26.72 -9.75 6.15
C LYS A 77 27.31 -8.36 6.44
N ALA A 78 26.63 -7.29 6.00
CA ALA A 78 27.08 -5.91 6.14
C ALA A 78 26.60 -5.23 7.43
N LEU A 79 25.51 -5.72 8.03
CA LEU A 79 24.82 -5.05 9.14
C LEU A 79 25.74 -4.74 10.32
N ASN A 80 26.51 -5.72 10.79
CA ASN A 80 27.42 -5.53 11.93
C ASN A 80 28.57 -4.57 11.61
N GLY A 81 29.06 -4.55 10.37
CA GLY A 81 30.08 -3.58 9.95
C GLY A 81 29.54 -2.16 9.94
N LEU A 82 28.31 -1.98 9.42
CA LEU A 82 27.64 -0.67 9.38
C LEU A 82 27.29 -0.15 10.77
N ARG A 83 26.87 -1.01 11.70
CA ARG A 83 26.62 -0.63 13.10
C ARG A 83 27.84 -0.05 13.82
N ASN A 84 29.05 -0.43 13.40
CA ASN A 84 30.30 0.08 13.96
C ASN A 84 30.87 1.28 13.18
N ASN A 85 30.16 1.79 12.16
CA ASN A 85 30.64 2.91 11.36
C ASN A 85 30.50 4.23 12.15
N PRO A 86 31.56 5.04 12.30
CA PRO A 86 31.53 6.26 13.09
C PRO A 86 30.66 7.39 12.48
N ASN A 87 30.16 7.21 11.26
CA ASN A 87 29.28 8.18 10.58
C ASN A 87 27.79 7.78 10.66
N ILE A 88 27.49 6.63 11.25
CA ILE A 88 26.13 6.13 11.47
C ILE A 88 25.80 6.32 12.96
N GLU A 89 24.66 6.93 13.24
CA GLU A 89 24.20 7.14 14.63
C GLU A 89 23.56 5.86 15.17
N TYR A 90 22.59 5.31 14.44
CA TYR A 90 21.93 4.05 14.79
C TYR A 90 21.33 3.35 13.56
N ILE A 91 21.06 2.05 13.71
CA ILE A 91 20.37 1.21 12.74
C ILE A 91 19.26 0.43 13.46
N GLU A 92 18.01 0.69 13.11
CA GLU A 92 16.84 0.00 13.64
C GLU A 92 16.08 -0.76 12.53
N LYS A 93 15.32 -1.79 12.91
CA LYS A 93 14.53 -2.56 11.94
C LYS A 93 13.32 -1.75 11.48
N ASP A 94 13.06 -1.72 10.17
CA ASP A 94 11.88 -1.06 9.59
C ASP A 94 10.66 -2.00 9.71
N THR A 95 10.07 -2.04 10.91
CA THR A 95 8.96 -2.95 11.24
C THR A 95 7.64 -2.47 10.67
N LEU A 96 6.81 -3.39 10.18
CA LEU A 96 5.43 -3.09 9.78
C LEU A 96 4.59 -2.61 10.97
N ARG A 97 3.70 -1.65 10.69
CA ARG A 97 2.66 -1.17 11.60
C ARG A 97 1.30 -1.36 10.95
N PHE A 98 0.30 -1.61 11.79
CA PHE A 98 -1.05 -1.89 11.35
C PHE A 98 -2.03 -0.96 12.07
N PRO A 99 -3.11 -0.55 11.40
CA PRO A 99 -4.14 0.28 12.00
C PRO A 99 -4.81 -0.42 13.18
N MET A 100 -5.36 0.38 14.11
CA MET A 100 -6.10 -0.08 15.29
C MET A 100 -7.46 0.59 15.33
N ALA A 101 -8.54 -0.17 15.15
CA ALA A 101 -9.89 0.36 15.06
C ALA A 101 -10.68 0.24 16.38
N GLN A 102 -11.55 1.22 16.64
CA GLN A 102 -12.62 1.14 17.63
C GLN A 102 -13.98 1.21 16.91
N THR A 103 -14.90 0.30 17.23
CA THR A 103 -16.14 0.14 16.46
C THR A 103 -17.28 1.07 16.87
N THR A 104 -17.27 1.62 18.09
CA THR A 104 -18.41 2.41 18.61
C THR A 104 -18.01 3.85 18.97
N PRO A 105 -18.63 4.87 18.37
CA PRO A 105 -18.34 6.28 18.67
C PRO A 105 -18.94 6.70 20.03
N TRP A 106 -18.23 6.43 21.14
CA TRP A 106 -18.59 6.96 22.47
C TRP A 106 -17.87 8.29 22.77
N GLY A 107 -16.79 8.58 22.04
CA GLY A 107 -15.85 9.66 22.37
C GLY A 107 -16.43 11.07 22.29
N ILE A 108 -17.30 11.36 21.29
CA ILE A 108 -17.82 12.72 21.04
C ILE A 108 -18.58 13.29 22.24
N PRO A 109 -19.64 12.63 22.77
CA PRO A 109 -20.31 13.13 23.97
C PRO A 109 -19.44 13.03 25.22
N ALA A 110 -18.57 12.03 25.33
CA ALA A 110 -17.74 11.83 26.51
C ALA A 110 -16.68 12.93 26.70
N VAL A 111 -16.14 13.48 25.61
CA VAL A 111 -15.25 14.65 25.65
C VAL A 111 -16.02 15.97 25.50
N GLN A 112 -17.35 15.92 25.54
CA GLN A 112 -18.26 17.08 25.41
C GLN A 112 -18.03 17.90 24.13
N ALA A 113 -17.52 17.28 23.07
CA ALA A 113 -17.26 17.97 21.80
C ALA A 113 -18.55 18.51 21.15
N ASN A 114 -19.71 17.93 21.47
CA ASN A 114 -21.01 18.39 21.03
C ASN A 114 -21.47 19.70 21.70
N LEU A 115 -20.76 20.20 22.72
CA LEU A 115 -21.10 21.46 23.41
C LEU A 115 -20.35 22.69 22.85
N VAL A 116 -19.44 22.48 21.90
CA VAL A 116 -18.65 23.55 21.28
C VAL A 116 -19.02 23.71 19.80
N SER A 117 -18.93 24.94 19.29
CA SER A 117 -19.22 25.25 17.89
C SER A 117 -18.08 24.82 16.97
N ASP A 118 -18.43 24.30 15.79
CA ASP A 118 -17.54 23.96 14.69
C ASP A 118 -17.26 25.13 13.72
N GLY A 119 -17.83 26.31 13.96
CA GLY A 119 -17.72 27.47 13.05
C GLY A 119 -16.28 27.98 12.81
N SER A 120 -15.31 27.50 13.59
CA SER A 120 -13.87 27.78 13.42
C SER A 120 -13.05 26.55 12.98
N ALA A 121 -13.69 25.45 12.57
CA ALA A 121 -13.00 24.22 12.19
C ALA A 121 -11.98 24.43 11.05
N GLY A 122 -12.24 25.36 10.13
CA GLY A 122 -11.32 25.72 9.04
C GLY A 122 -10.03 26.43 9.47
N ASN A 123 -9.92 26.90 10.72
CA ASN A 123 -8.77 27.68 11.20
C ASN A 123 -7.56 26.81 11.56
N ARG A 124 -7.68 25.48 11.53
CA ARG A 124 -6.62 24.54 11.90
C ARG A 124 -6.49 23.45 10.85
N LYS A 125 -5.26 23.09 10.52
CA LYS A 125 -4.96 21.93 9.67
C LYS A 125 -4.63 20.72 10.54
N ILE A 126 -5.22 19.58 10.20
CA ILE A 126 -4.98 18.29 10.85
C ILE A 126 -4.32 17.36 9.84
N CYS A 127 -3.26 16.66 10.25
CA CYS A 127 -2.60 15.63 9.45
C CYS A 127 -2.96 14.27 10.03
N ILE A 128 -3.62 13.44 9.21
CA ILE A 128 -3.99 12.07 9.52
C ILE A 128 -3.05 11.17 8.71
N ILE A 129 -2.26 10.34 9.38
CA ILE A 129 -1.35 9.38 8.75
C ILE A 129 -2.02 8.02 8.88
N ASP A 130 -2.74 7.61 7.84
CA ASP A 130 -3.58 6.41 7.86
C ASP A 130 -3.65 5.76 6.46
N SER A 131 -4.61 4.87 6.25
CA SER A 131 -4.78 4.07 5.04
C SER A 131 -5.33 4.84 3.83
N GLY A 132 -5.87 6.04 4.04
CA GLY A 132 -6.40 6.90 2.99
C GLY A 132 -7.43 7.88 3.54
N TYR A 133 -8.17 8.52 2.63
CA TYR A 133 -9.30 9.38 2.96
C TYR A 133 -10.41 9.15 1.94
N ALA A 134 -11.62 8.77 2.36
CA ALA A 134 -12.74 8.52 1.46
C ALA A 134 -13.38 9.83 0.96
N ALA A 135 -12.70 10.54 0.04
CA ALA A 135 -13.10 11.88 -0.40
C ALA A 135 -14.48 11.96 -1.07
N SER A 136 -15.03 10.83 -1.54
CA SER A 136 -16.38 10.75 -2.12
C SER A 136 -17.49 10.43 -1.11
N HIS A 137 -17.15 10.16 0.16
CA HIS A 137 -18.16 9.90 1.20
C HIS A 137 -18.94 11.17 1.52
N GLU A 138 -20.26 11.09 1.56
CA GLU A 138 -21.15 12.25 1.71
C GLU A 138 -20.79 13.12 2.92
N ASP A 139 -20.51 12.51 4.07
CA ASP A 139 -20.12 13.21 5.30
C ASP A 139 -18.70 13.83 5.27
N LEU A 140 -17.88 13.47 4.30
CA LEU A 140 -16.48 13.90 4.19
C LEU A 140 -16.26 14.93 3.08
N THR A 141 -17.11 14.94 2.05
CA THR A 141 -16.99 15.80 0.86
C THR A 141 -16.94 17.31 1.15
N GLY A 142 -17.48 17.76 2.29
CA GLY A 142 -17.47 19.17 2.71
C GLY A 142 -16.11 19.67 3.23
N ASN A 143 -15.13 18.78 3.45
CA ASN A 143 -13.84 19.15 4.01
C ASN A 143 -12.84 19.59 2.94
N ASN A 144 -12.01 20.58 3.27
CA ASN A 144 -10.86 20.97 2.44
C ASN A 144 -9.68 20.01 2.67
N ALA A 145 -9.77 18.80 2.13
CA ALA A 145 -8.78 17.74 2.29
C ALA A 145 -7.76 17.71 1.14
N ALA A 146 -6.50 17.44 1.48
CA ALA A 146 -5.42 17.16 0.54
C ALA A 146 -4.50 16.10 1.17
N GLY A 147 -3.84 15.28 0.34
CA GLY A 147 -3.03 14.19 0.85
C GLY A 147 -1.90 13.75 -0.07
N LYS A 148 -1.11 12.81 0.43
CA LYS A 148 -0.01 12.15 -0.28
C LYS A 148 -0.03 10.67 0.08
N SER A 149 0.12 9.79 -0.90
CA SER A 149 0.28 8.34 -0.70
C SER A 149 1.15 7.73 -1.80
N GLY A 150 1.45 6.44 -1.69
CA GLY A 150 2.14 5.68 -2.75
C GLY A 150 1.24 5.31 -3.95
N THR A 151 -0.08 5.49 -3.81
CA THR A 151 -1.07 5.13 -4.84
C THR A 151 -2.07 6.28 -5.01
N TYR A 152 -3.20 6.25 -4.28
CA TYR A 152 -4.19 7.33 -4.23
C TYR A 152 -4.40 7.73 -2.77
N TRP A 153 -4.39 9.03 -2.46
CA TRP A 153 -4.59 9.49 -1.08
C TRP A 153 -6.09 9.69 -0.77
N ASN A 154 -6.88 9.96 -1.80
CA ASN A 154 -8.31 10.28 -1.76
C ASN A 154 -9.22 9.07 -1.95
N SER A 155 -8.66 7.87 -1.82
CA SER A 155 -9.38 6.60 -1.76
C SER A 155 -8.85 5.87 -0.53
N ASP A 156 -9.75 5.41 0.33
CA ASP A 156 -9.38 4.53 1.44
C ASP A 156 -9.74 3.08 1.12
N SER A 157 -8.74 2.26 0.87
CA SER A 157 -8.92 0.83 0.54
C SER A 157 -9.09 -0.05 1.77
N TYR A 158 -8.82 0.46 2.97
CA TYR A 158 -8.87 -0.31 4.22
C TYR A 158 -9.96 0.16 5.18
N PHE A 159 -10.67 1.25 4.83
CA PHE A 159 -11.82 1.81 5.56
C PHE A 159 -11.50 2.20 7.02
N HIS A 160 -10.24 2.54 7.29
CA HIS A 160 -9.77 2.92 8.62
C HIS A 160 -9.54 4.44 8.74
N GLY A 161 -9.20 5.11 7.64
CA GLY A 161 -8.76 6.51 7.59
C GLY A 161 -9.86 7.54 7.29
#